data_AF-A0A1J3HFD1-F1
#
_entry.id   AF-A0A1J3HFD1-F1
#
_cell.length_a   1.000
_cell.length_b   1.000
_cell.length_c   1.000
_cell.angle_alpha   90.00
_cell.angle_beta   90.00
_cell.angle_gamma   90.00
#
_symmetry.space_group_name_H-M   'P 1'
#
loop_
_entity.id
_entity.type
_entity.pdbx_description
1 polymer ?
#
loop_
_entity_poly.entity_id
_entity_poly.type
_entity_poly.pdbx_seq_one_letter_code
_entity_poly.pdbx_strand_id
1 'polypeptide(L)'
;AKSLVRLIPIWITSVVSTIPYAQFMTLFTKQGVTVDRQILPGLEIPPASLLSFIGVSILVSVPIYEHVFLPLARIITKKPFGITMLQRIGVGMVLSSFNMVLAALVEAKRLEIAKEHGLLDKPDVTVPMSIWWFVPQYLLLGMIDVFSLVGTQEFFYDQVPTELRSIGLALSLSAMGLASFLSGLLITVIEWATGRDGGESWFNTNLNRAHVDYFYCMLAAFTAFAFFAFLFISKLYVYRRVNQV
;
A
#
# COMPACT_ATOMS: atom_id res chain seq x y z
N ALA A 1 -4.59 -25.29 -16.20
CA ALA A 1 -4.03 -24.29 -17.15
C ALA A 1 -5.04 -23.19 -17.51
N LYS A 2 -6.17 -23.47 -18.16
CA LYS A 2 -7.13 -22.44 -18.62
C LYS A 2 -7.69 -21.51 -17.52
N SER A 3 -7.84 -22.01 -16.30
CA SER A 3 -8.23 -21.21 -15.12
C SER A 3 -7.14 -20.19 -14.72
N LEU A 4 -5.88 -20.60 -14.69
CA LEU A 4 -4.74 -19.73 -14.34
C LEU A 4 -4.57 -18.58 -15.33
N VAL A 5 -4.72 -18.86 -16.63
CA VAL A 5 -4.62 -17.83 -17.68
C VAL A 5 -5.66 -16.72 -17.50
N ARG A 6 -6.86 -17.06 -17.00
CA ARG A 6 -7.92 -16.08 -16.73
C ARG A 6 -7.61 -15.15 -15.55
N LEU A 7 -6.71 -15.56 -14.65
CA LEU A 7 -6.31 -14.76 -13.49
C LEU A 7 -5.22 -13.75 -13.85
N ILE A 8 -4.47 -13.95 -14.94
CA ILE A 8 -3.34 -13.11 -15.34
C ILE A 8 -3.70 -11.62 -15.41
N PRO A 9 -4.82 -11.19 -16.03
CA PRO A 9 -5.15 -9.77 -16.10
C PRO A 9 -5.39 -9.13 -14.72
N ILE A 10 -6.04 -9.86 -13.80
CA ILE A 10 -6.27 -9.42 -12.42
C ILE A 10 -4.96 -9.43 -11.64
N TRP A 11 -4.10 -10.42 -11.89
CA TRP A 11 -2.78 -10.50 -11.29
C TRP A 11 -1.91 -9.30 -11.67
N ILE A 12 -1.87 -8.92 -12.95
CA ILE A 12 -1.10 -7.76 -13.43
C ILE A 12 -1.56 -6.48 -12.73
N THR A 13 -2.87 -6.25 -12.65
CA THR A 13 -3.39 -5.05 -11.97
C THR A 13 -3.14 -5.09 -10.45
N SER A 14 -3.19 -6.28 -9.85
CA SER A 14 -2.83 -6.48 -8.45
C SER A 14 -1.35 -6.14 -8.20
N VAL A 15 -0.42 -6.62 -9.04
CA VAL A 15 1.01 -6.30 -8.98
C VAL A 15 1.25 -4.79 -8.94
N VAL A 16 0.63 -4.04 -9.86
CA VAL A 16 0.84 -2.57 -9.91
C VAL A 16 0.29 -1.90 -8.65
N SER A 17 -0.87 -2.34 -8.17
CA SER A 17 -1.49 -1.74 -6.97
C SER A 17 -0.79 -2.06 -5.65
N THR A 18 0.07 -3.07 -5.63
CA THR A 18 0.85 -3.46 -4.45
C THR A 18 2.27 -2.90 -4.46
N ILE A 19 2.71 -2.17 -5.49
CA ILE A 19 4.01 -1.47 -5.48
C ILE A 19 4.18 -0.57 -4.23
N PRO A 20 3.16 0.17 -3.78
CA PRO A 20 3.20 0.93 -2.52
C PRO A 20 3.60 0.13 -1.27
N TYR A 21 3.37 -1.19 -1.23
CA TYR A 21 3.68 -2.00 -0.06
C TYR A 21 5.18 -2.02 0.28
N ALA A 22 6.07 -1.80 -0.68
CA ALA A 22 7.50 -1.76 -0.37
C ALA A 22 7.89 -0.56 0.51
N GLN A 23 7.07 0.50 0.55
CA GLN A 23 7.45 1.78 1.18
C GLN A 23 7.38 1.75 2.70
N PHE A 24 6.42 1.00 3.28
CA PHE A 24 6.17 1.08 4.71
C PHE A 24 7.29 0.48 5.56
N MET A 25 8.05 -0.48 5.01
CA MET A 25 9.25 -1.03 5.65
C MET A 25 10.50 -0.20 5.38
N THR A 26 10.50 0.63 4.33
CA THR A 26 11.69 1.32 3.82
C THR A 26 11.61 2.82 4.04
N LEU A 27 11.02 3.56 3.09
CA LEU A 27 10.99 5.01 3.08
C LEU A 27 10.20 5.57 4.27
N PHE A 28 9.10 4.94 4.70
CA PHE A 28 8.36 5.41 5.87
C PHE A 28 9.24 5.36 7.13
N THR A 29 9.98 4.26 7.31
CA THR A 29 10.94 4.12 8.41
C THR A 29 12.04 5.17 8.31
N LYS A 30 12.58 5.42 7.11
CA LYS A 30 13.61 6.46 6.89
C LYS A 30 13.09 7.86 7.24
N GLN A 31 11.86 8.21 6.86
CA GLN A 31 11.24 9.48 7.23
C GLN A 31 11.09 9.60 8.75
N GLY A 32 10.64 8.53 9.41
CA GLY A 32 10.48 8.48 10.86
C GLY A 32 11.77 8.68 11.65
N VAL A 33 12.95 8.43 11.07
CA VAL A 33 14.26 8.72 11.70
C VAL A 33 14.52 10.23 11.80
N THR A 34 13.98 11.02 10.87
CA THR A 34 14.30 12.46 10.75
C THR A 34 13.47 13.37 11.65
N VAL A 35 12.43 12.84 12.30
CA VAL A 35 11.43 13.63 13.03
C VAL A 35 11.55 13.42 14.54
N ASP A 36 10.81 14.21 15.32
CA ASP A 36 10.77 14.05 16.78
C ASP A 36 10.03 12.76 17.15
N ARG A 37 10.76 11.86 17.80
CA ARG A 37 10.32 10.51 18.19
C ARG A 37 9.90 10.44 19.65
N GLN A 38 9.92 11.56 20.36
CA GLN A 38 9.53 11.63 21.76
C GLN A 38 8.00 11.58 21.88
N ILE A 39 7.50 10.57 22.60
CA ILE A 39 6.05 10.39 22.83
C ILE A 39 5.62 10.80 24.25
N LEU A 40 6.55 10.71 25.20
CA LEU A 40 6.40 11.14 26.60
C LEU A 40 7.73 11.78 27.05
N PRO A 41 7.75 12.60 28.12
CA PRO A 41 8.98 13.12 28.70
C PRO A 41 10.00 12.00 28.96
N GLY A 42 11.14 12.00 28.24
CA GLY A 42 12.20 11.00 28.35
C GLY A 42 11.96 9.66 27.63
N LEU A 43 10.85 9.50 26.89
CA LEU A 43 10.56 8.28 26.12
C LEU A 43 10.57 8.54 24.62
N GLU A 44 11.63 8.09 23.96
CA GLU A 44 11.72 8.02 22.50
C GLU A 44 11.39 6.62 22.00
N ILE A 45 10.65 6.54 20.90
CA ILE A 45 10.38 5.26 20.23
C ILE A 45 11.27 5.07 18.99
N PRO A 46 11.64 3.82 18.67
CA PRO A 46 12.25 3.51 17.38
C PRO A 46 11.25 3.78 16.24
N PRO A 47 11.65 4.36 15.09
CA PRO A 47 10.74 4.61 13.96
C PRO A 47 10.03 3.35 13.47
N ALA A 48 10.74 2.23 13.44
CA ALA A 48 10.19 0.93 13.03
C ALA A 48 9.07 0.43 13.95
N SER A 49 8.93 0.94 15.18
CA SER A 49 7.82 0.59 16.07
C SER A 49 6.46 1.03 15.51
N LEU A 50 6.43 1.98 14.57
CA LEU A 50 5.20 2.37 13.89
C LEU A 50 4.55 1.21 13.11
N LEU A 51 5.32 0.20 12.72
CA LEU A 51 4.81 -1.03 12.10
C LEU A 51 3.78 -1.74 12.99
N SER A 52 3.88 -1.63 14.31
CA SER A 52 2.92 -2.21 15.24
C SER A 52 1.50 -1.65 15.07
N PHE A 53 1.36 -0.40 14.59
CA PHE A 53 0.04 0.18 14.30
C PHE A 53 -0.67 -0.52 13.14
N ILE A 54 0.06 -1.14 12.20
CA ILE A 54 -0.56 -1.99 11.17
C ILE A 54 -1.27 -3.16 11.84
N GLY A 55 -0.60 -3.85 12.76
CA GLY A 55 -1.18 -4.98 13.51
C GLY A 55 -2.38 -4.57 14.36
N VAL A 56 -2.29 -3.44 15.07
CA VAL A 56 -3.43 -2.88 15.82
C VAL A 56 -4.60 -2.57 14.89
N SER A 57 -4.34 -1.95 13.74
CA SER A 57 -5.36 -1.65 12.75
C SER A 57 -6.03 -2.90 12.21
N ILE A 58 -5.29 -3.98 11.94
CA ILE A 58 -5.86 -5.27 11.51
C ILE A 58 -6.74 -5.87 12.61
N LEU A 59 -6.26 -5.89 13.86
CA LEU A 59 -7.02 -6.42 15.01
C LEU A 59 -8.35 -5.71 15.22
N VAL A 60 -8.41 -4.41 14.93
CA VAL A 60 -9.64 -3.62 15.01
C VAL A 60 -10.49 -3.78 13.74
N SER A 61 -9.87 -3.78 12.57
CA SER A 61 -10.56 -3.77 11.28
C SER A 61 -11.22 -5.11 10.95
N VAL A 62 -10.63 -6.24 11.35
CA VAL A 62 -11.19 -7.58 11.07
C VAL A 62 -12.55 -7.78 11.75
N PRO A 63 -12.71 -7.58 13.07
CA PRO A 63 -14.02 -7.69 13.72
C PRO A 63 -15.05 -6.71 13.15
N ILE A 64 -14.64 -5.47 12.82
CA ILE A 64 -15.53 -4.48 12.21
C ILE A 64 -15.99 -4.98 10.83
N TYR A 65 -15.07 -5.52 10.03
CA TYR A 65 -15.40 -6.07 8.73
C TYR A 65 -16.39 -7.24 8.84
N GLU A 66 -16.13 -8.19 9.73
CA GLU A 66 -16.90 -9.43 9.87
C GLU A 66 -18.27 -9.22 10.53
N HIS A 67 -18.33 -8.42 11.59
CA HIS A 67 -19.55 -8.27 12.41
C HIS A 67 -20.39 -7.05 12.07
N VAL A 68 -19.82 -6.04 11.41
CA VAL A 68 -20.56 -4.81 11.05
C VAL A 68 -20.71 -4.69 9.54
N PHE A 69 -19.60 -4.67 8.80
CA PHE A 69 -19.63 -4.41 7.38
C PHE A 69 -20.29 -5.55 6.59
N LEU A 70 -19.93 -6.81 6.83
CA LEU A 70 -20.49 -7.94 6.09
C LEU A 70 -22.01 -8.10 6.29
N PRO A 71 -22.57 -8.04 7.51
CA PRO A 71 -24.02 -8.09 7.70
C PRO A 71 -24.76 -6.94 7.00
N LEU A 72 -24.25 -5.71 7.10
CA LEU A 72 -24.83 -4.56 6.41
C LEU A 72 -24.76 -4.73 4.89
N ALA A 73 -23.61 -5.17 4.37
CA ALA A 73 -23.43 -5.44 2.96
C ALA A 73 -24.41 -6.52 2.46
N ARG A 74 -24.64 -7.60 3.23
CA ARG A 74 -25.62 -8.65 2.87
C ARG A 74 -27.04 -8.11 2.77
N ILE A 75 -27.43 -7.20 3.69
CA ILE A 75 -28.75 -6.57 3.66
C ILE A 75 -28.92 -5.72 2.39
N ILE A 76 -27.90 -4.93 2.04
CA ILE A 76 -27.95 -3.99 0.91
C ILE A 76 -27.84 -4.73 -0.44
N THR A 77 -26.87 -5.63 -0.59
CA THR A 77 -26.57 -6.28 -1.87
C THR A 77 -27.40 -7.54 -2.13
N LYS A 78 -28.03 -8.09 -1.09
CA LYS A 78 -28.77 -9.37 -1.11
C LYS A 78 -27.91 -10.56 -1.60
N LYS A 79 -26.59 -10.47 -1.48
CA LYS A 79 -25.65 -11.55 -1.82
C LYS A 79 -25.26 -12.32 -0.54
N PRO A 80 -25.09 -13.65 -0.60
CA PRO A 80 -24.75 -14.46 0.57
C PRO A 80 -23.43 -14.04 1.24
N PHE A 81 -22.46 -13.55 0.45
CA PHE A 81 -21.17 -13.09 0.93
C PHE A 81 -21.09 -11.56 1.16
N GLY A 82 -22.19 -10.82 0.97
CA GLY A 82 -22.24 -9.36 1.13
C GLY A 82 -21.58 -8.61 -0.03
N ILE A 83 -20.26 -8.72 -0.20
CA ILE A 83 -19.53 -8.18 -1.36
C ILE A 83 -18.80 -9.28 -2.09
N THR A 84 -18.42 -9.04 -3.35
CA THR A 84 -17.58 -10.00 -4.09
C THR A 84 -16.11 -9.80 -3.75
N MET A 85 -15.28 -10.85 -3.94
CA MET A 85 -13.83 -10.75 -3.72
C MET A 85 -13.20 -9.64 -4.58
N LEU A 86 -13.64 -9.48 -5.84
CA LEU A 86 -13.16 -8.39 -6.70
C LEU A 86 -13.57 -7.00 -6.19
N GLN A 87 -14.76 -6.85 -5.61
CA GLN A 87 -15.14 -5.58 -4.97
C GLN A 87 -14.26 -5.29 -3.76
N ARG A 88 -13.96 -6.32 -2.95
CA ARG A 88 -13.06 -6.22 -1.79
C ARG A 88 -11.66 -5.77 -2.21
N ILE A 89 -11.07 -6.41 -3.23
CA ILE A 89 -9.78 -6.03 -3.82
C ILE A 89 -9.83 -4.58 -4.34
N GLY A 90 -10.88 -4.21 -5.08
CA GLY A 90 -11.05 -2.86 -5.61
C GLY A 90 -11.07 -1.77 -4.53
N VAL A 91 -11.76 -2.01 -3.41
CA VAL A 91 -11.74 -1.12 -2.24
C VAL A 91 -10.31 -1.00 -1.70
N GLY A 92 -9.59 -2.11 -1.58
CA GLY A 92 -8.19 -2.13 -1.19
C GLY A 92 -7.29 -1.26 -2.09
N MET A 93 -7.47 -1.32 -3.40
CA MET A 93 -6.72 -0.50 -4.36
C MET A 93 -7.01 1.01 -4.19
N VAL A 94 -8.27 1.38 -3.93
CA VAL A 94 -8.64 2.78 -3.65
C VAL A 94 -7.99 3.27 -2.36
N LEU A 95 -8.05 2.47 -1.29
CA LEU A 95 -7.40 2.78 -0.02
C LEU A 95 -5.88 2.89 -0.18
N SER A 96 -5.25 2.04 -1.00
CA SER A 96 -3.82 2.08 -1.31
C SER A 96 -3.43 3.38 -2.03
N SER A 97 -4.22 3.81 -3.02
CA SER A 97 -4.01 5.10 -3.69
C SER A 97 -4.15 6.27 -2.73
N PHE A 98 -5.21 6.26 -1.90
CA PHE A 98 -5.42 7.28 -0.87
C PHE A 98 -4.28 7.31 0.17
N ASN A 99 -3.74 6.16 0.55
CA ASN A 99 -2.61 6.07 1.47
C ASN A 99 -1.35 6.70 0.91
N MET A 100 -1.09 6.55 -0.39
CA MET A 100 0.04 7.21 -1.05
C MET A 100 -0.16 8.73 -1.15
N VAL A 101 -1.39 9.20 -1.37
CA VAL A 101 -1.70 10.64 -1.28
C VAL A 101 -1.44 11.17 0.13
N LEU A 102 -1.93 10.46 1.16
CA LEU A 102 -1.71 10.83 2.55
C LEU A 102 -0.22 10.89 2.89
N ALA A 103 0.55 9.88 2.47
CA ALA A 103 2.00 9.83 2.69
C ALA A 103 2.73 10.99 1.97
N ALA A 104 2.30 11.34 0.75
CA ALA A 104 2.84 12.49 0.03
C ALA A 104 2.58 13.80 0.77
N LEU A 105 1.37 13.99 1.31
CA LEU A 105 1.02 15.19 2.08
C LEU A 105 1.81 15.29 3.39
N VAL A 106 1.97 14.17 4.11
CA VAL A 106 2.78 14.12 5.34
C VAL A 106 4.24 14.46 5.03
N GLU A 107 4.79 13.93 3.92
CA GLU A 107 6.15 14.24 3.52
C GLU A 107 6.34 15.68 3.06
N ALA A 108 5.42 16.21 2.26
CA ALA A 108 5.43 17.61 1.86
C ALA A 108 5.41 18.53 3.09
N LYS A 109 4.63 18.18 4.12
CA LYS A 109 4.62 18.93 5.38
C LYS A 109 5.95 18.83 6.14
N ARG A 110 6.57 17.66 6.18
CA ARG A 110 7.90 17.45 6.80
C ARG A 110 8.97 18.31 6.13
N LEU A 111 8.98 18.33 4.79
CA LEU A 111 9.92 19.14 4.00
C LEU A 111 9.70 20.64 4.20
N GLU A 112 8.44 21.08 4.27
CA GLU A 112 8.09 22.48 4.59
C GLU A 112 8.68 22.90 5.95
N ILE A 113 8.44 22.11 7.00
CA ILE A 113 8.97 22.38 8.34
C ILE A 113 10.51 22.40 8.34
N ALA A 114 11.15 21.45 7.65
CA ALA A 114 12.61 21.40 7.52
C ALA A 114 13.17 22.66 6.84
N LYS A 115 12.47 23.17 5.81
CA LYS A 115 12.84 24.41 5.11
C LYS A 115 12.68 25.64 6.00
N GLU A 116 11.55 25.78 6.69
CA GLU A 116 11.26 26.90 7.59
C GLU A 116 12.30 27.02 8.72
N HIS A 117 12.82 25.88 9.19
CA HIS A 117 13.84 25.83 10.25
C HIS A 117 15.28 25.83 9.73
N GLY A 118 15.49 25.99 8.42
CA GLY A 118 16.83 26.03 7.81
C GLY A 118 17.62 24.71 7.96
N LEU A 119 16.92 23.58 7.98
CA LEU A 119 17.47 22.23 8.20
C LEU A 119 17.80 21.48 6.90
N LEU A 120 17.61 22.11 5.73
CA LEU A 120 17.84 21.48 4.43
C LEU A 120 19.26 20.90 4.28
N ASP A 121 20.26 21.55 4.86
CA ASP A 121 21.67 21.12 4.82
C ASP A 121 22.13 20.38 6.08
N LYS A 122 21.20 20.06 6.99
CA LYS A 122 21.49 19.45 8.29
C LYS A 122 20.73 18.12 8.43
N PRO A 123 21.18 17.05 7.75
CA PRO A 123 20.48 15.76 7.74
C PRO A 123 20.38 15.10 9.12
N ASP A 124 21.35 15.36 10.01
CA ASP A 124 21.42 14.75 11.34
C ASP A 124 20.59 15.50 12.40
N VAL A 125 20.04 16.66 12.05
CA VAL A 125 19.23 17.46 12.97
C VAL A 125 17.76 17.07 12.83
N THR A 126 17.14 16.78 13.96
CA THR A 126 15.73 16.41 14.05
C THR A 126 14.84 17.56 13.53
N VAL A 127 13.97 17.22 12.57
CA VAL A 127 12.89 18.10 12.11
C VAL A 127 11.86 18.19 13.24
N PRO A 128 11.46 19.41 13.66
CA PRO A 128 10.50 19.63 14.75
C PRO A 128 9.06 19.30 14.32
N MET A 129 8.84 18.03 13.96
CA MET A 129 7.58 17.44 13.58
C MET A 129 7.41 16.18 14.41
N SER A 130 6.23 15.95 14.96
CA SER A 130 6.01 14.76 15.78
C SER A 130 5.88 13.49 14.92
N ILE A 131 6.44 12.38 15.38
CA ILE A 131 6.30 11.06 14.76
C ILE A 131 4.83 10.61 14.61
N TRP A 132 3.91 11.15 15.42
CA TRP A 132 2.47 10.85 15.35
C TRP A 132 1.83 11.18 13.99
N TRP A 133 2.41 12.11 13.22
CA TRP A 133 1.94 12.44 11.87
C TRP A 133 1.99 11.25 10.89
N PHE A 134 2.85 10.27 11.15
CA PHE A 134 2.95 9.06 10.33
C PHE A 134 1.95 7.98 10.74
N VAL A 135 1.33 8.04 11.92
CA VAL A 135 0.41 6.98 12.38
C VAL A 135 -0.79 6.77 11.45
N PRO A 136 -1.46 7.80 10.91
CA PRO A 136 -2.58 7.64 9.99
C PRO A 136 -2.30 6.73 8.77
N GLN A 137 -1.13 6.87 8.14
CA GLN A 137 -0.74 6.02 7.00
C GLN A 137 -0.46 4.56 7.41
N TYR A 138 0.08 4.31 8.61
CA TYR A 138 0.25 2.94 9.12
C TYR A 138 -1.09 2.28 9.50
N LEU A 139 -2.02 3.03 10.08
CA LEU A 139 -3.37 2.52 10.36
C LEU A 139 -4.12 2.20 9.06
N LEU A 140 -4.00 3.07 8.05
CA LEU A 140 -4.62 2.86 6.75
C LEU A 140 -4.05 1.63 6.03
N LEU A 141 -2.74 1.36 6.14
CA LEU A 141 -2.12 0.13 5.66
C LEU A 141 -2.76 -1.13 6.27
N GLY A 142 -3.03 -1.15 7.57
CA GLY A 142 -3.72 -2.29 8.19
C GLY A 142 -5.13 -2.51 7.63
N MET A 143 -5.85 -1.44 7.27
CA MET A 143 -7.13 -1.58 6.58
C MET A 143 -6.94 -2.12 5.15
N ILE A 144 -5.93 -1.64 4.43
CA ILE A 144 -5.59 -2.13 3.09
C ILE A 144 -5.28 -3.63 3.12
N ASP A 145 -4.63 -4.16 4.15
CA ASP A 145 -4.38 -5.60 4.29
C ASP A 145 -5.69 -6.40 4.36
N VAL A 146 -6.66 -5.94 5.16
CA VAL A 146 -7.95 -6.61 5.32
C VAL A 146 -8.76 -6.61 4.01
N PHE A 147 -8.69 -5.53 3.21
CA PHE A 147 -9.48 -5.43 1.97
C PHE A 147 -8.74 -5.96 0.73
N SER A 148 -7.48 -5.59 0.56
CA SER A 148 -6.67 -5.92 -0.62
C SER A 148 -5.99 -7.27 -0.49
N LEU A 149 -5.14 -7.45 0.54
CA LEU A 149 -4.28 -8.62 0.66
C LEU A 149 -5.10 -9.90 0.86
N VAL A 150 -6.00 -9.88 1.85
CA VAL A 150 -6.89 -11.02 2.12
C VAL A 150 -7.81 -11.28 0.94
N GLY A 151 -8.40 -10.23 0.35
CA GLY A 151 -9.29 -10.36 -0.82
C GLY A 151 -8.58 -10.97 -2.04
N THR A 152 -7.31 -10.61 -2.26
CA THR A 152 -6.47 -11.17 -3.32
C THR A 152 -6.18 -12.64 -3.04
N GLN A 153 -5.74 -12.99 -1.84
CA GLN A 153 -5.47 -14.39 -1.47
C GLN A 153 -6.70 -15.28 -1.63
N GLU A 154 -7.86 -14.85 -1.11
CA GLU A 154 -9.14 -15.56 -1.26
C GLU A 154 -9.50 -15.73 -2.74
N PHE A 155 -9.41 -14.66 -3.54
CA PHE A 155 -9.72 -14.71 -4.96
C PHE A 155 -8.85 -15.72 -5.72
N PHE A 156 -7.53 -15.64 -5.55
CA PHE A 156 -6.62 -16.52 -6.27
C PHE A 156 -6.70 -17.98 -5.80
N TYR A 157 -7.08 -18.22 -4.54
CA TYR A 157 -7.33 -19.56 -4.00
C TYR A 157 -8.64 -20.17 -4.55
N ASP A 158 -9.74 -19.42 -4.58
CA ASP A 158 -11.05 -19.96 -4.93
C ASP A 158 -11.30 -20.06 -6.44
N GLN A 159 -10.63 -19.22 -7.25
CA GLN A 159 -10.84 -19.21 -8.69
C GLN A 159 -10.07 -20.31 -9.44
N VAL A 160 -9.19 -21.05 -8.76
CA VAL A 160 -8.46 -22.19 -9.32
C VAL A 160 -9.10 -23.54 -8.95
N PRO A 161 -8.90 -24.60 -9.75
CA PRO A 161 -9.21 -25.99 -9.37
C PRO A 161 -8.62 -26.37 -8.02
N THR A 162 -9.27 -27.30 -7.31
CA THR A 162 -8.86 -27.74 -5.97
C THR A 162 -7.41 -28.23 -5.98
N GLU A 163 -7.01 -28.89 -7.06
CA GLU A 163 -5.66 -29.43 -7.28
C GLU A 163 -4.60 -28.33 -7.46
N LEU A 164 -5.00 -27.09 -7.75
CA LEU A 164 -4.12 -25.95 -8.04
C LEU A 164 -4.20 -24.84 -7.00
N ARG A 165 -4.88 -25.06 -5.86
CA ARG A 165 -5.07 -24.05 -4.79
C ARG A 165 -3.76 -23.49 -4.23
N SER A 166 -2.76 -24.33 -4.04
CA SER A 166 -1.42 -23.90 -3.61
C SER A 166 -0.76 -22.97 -4.64
N ILE A 167 -0.94 -23.25 -5.94
CA ILE A 167 -0.45 -22.38 -7.03
C ILE A 167 -1.21 -21.05 -7.05
N GLY A 168 -2.50 -21.04 -6.74
CA GLY A 168 -3.29 -19.82 -6.56
C GLY A 168 -2.69 -18.90 -5.49
N LEU A 169 -2.41 -19.44 -4.30
CA LEU A 169 -1.75 -18.68 -3.23
C LEU A 169 -0.35 -18.22 -3.64
N ALA A 170 0.45 -19.09 -4.27
CA ALA A 170 1.76 -18.73 -4.77
C ALA A 170 1.71 -17.57 -5.78
N LEU A 171 0.66 -17.52 -6.63
CA LEU A 171 0.45 -16.44 -7.58
C LEU A 171 0.11 -15.11 -6.87
N SER A 172 -0.64 -15.16 -5.77
CA SER A 172 -0.91 -13.96 -4.95
C SER A 172 0.38 -13.43 -4.29
N LEU A 173 1.21 -14.31 -3.74
CA LEU A 173 2.48 -13.94 -3.10
C LEU A 173 3.52 -13.47 -4.11
N SER A 174 3.55 -14.08 -5.30
CA SER A 174 4.43 -13.64 -6.39
C SER A 174 4.08 -12.23 -6.86
N ALA A 175 2.82 -11.81 -6.75
CA ALA A 175 2.43 -10.44 -7.07
C ALA A 175 3.12 -9.44 -6.14
N MET A 176 3.18 -9.73 -4.84
CA MET A 176 3.90 -8.91 -3.86
C MET A 176 5.41 -8.90 -4.12
N GLY A 177 5.99 -10.06 -4.39
CA GLY A 177 7.42 -10.16 -4.71
C GLY A 177 7.80 -9.35 -5.94
N LEU A 178 7.02 -9.47 -7.02
CA LEU A 178 7.24 -8.69 -8.24
C LEU A 178 7.04 -7.19 -8.02
N ALA A 179 6.02 -6.81 -7.24
CA ALA A 179 5.78 -5.41 -6.89
C ALA A 179 6.97 -4.78 -6.15
N SER A 180 7.61 -5.52 -5.24
CA SER A 180 8.84 -5.07 -4.56
C SER A 180 10.01 -4.87 -5.54
N PHE A 181 10.20 -5.77 -6.50
CA PHE A 181 11.21 -5.58 -7.55
C PHE A 181 10.90 -4.36 -8.41
N LEU A 182 9.64 -4.17 -8.80
CA LEU A 182 9.21 -3.00 -9.58
C LEU A 182 9.39 -1.70 -8.78
N SER A 183 9.13 -1.70 -7.47
CA SER A 183 9.43 -0.54 -6.63
C SER A 183 10.91 -0.18 -6.68
N GLY A 184 11.81 -1.16 -6.55
CA GLY A 184 13.26 -0.92 -6.65
C GLY A 184 13.66 -0.41 -8.05
N LEU A 185 13.13 -1.03 -9.10
CA LEU A 185 13.35 -0.61 -10.48
C LEU A 185 12.89 0.83 -10.72
N LEU A 186 11.72 1.23 -10.20
CA LEU A 186 11.21 2.59 -10.33
C LEU A 186 12.15 3.59 -9.65
N ILE A 187 12.66 3.28 -8.45
CA ILE A 187 13.64 4.13 -7.77
C ILE A 187 14.89 4.27 -8.65
N THR A 188 15.47 3.18 -9.15
CA THR A 188 16.66 3.23 -10.01
C THR A 188 16.43 4.05 -11.28
N VAL A 189 15.29 3.87 -11.94
CA VAL A 189 14.94 4.60 -13.17
C VAL A 189 14.76 6.08 -12.91
N ILE A 190 14.10 6.45 -11.80
CA ILE A 190 13.92 7.85 -11.40
C ILE A 190 15.28 8.47 -11.09
N GLU A 191 16.11 7.83 -10.25
CA GLU A 191 17.44 8.34 -9.93
C GLU A 191 18.28 8.60 -11.20
N TRP A 192 18.23 7.66 -12.15
CA TRP A 192 18.90 7.80 -13.44
C TRP A 192 18.30 8.92 -14.30
N ALA A 193 16.99 9.11 -14.29
CA ALA A 193 16.31 10.12 -15.11
C ALA A 193 16.47 11.53 -14.52
N THR A 194 16.37 11.69 -13.20
CA THR A 194 16.40 12.99 -12.52
C THR A 194 17.79 13.44 -12.11
N GLY A 195 18.75 12.51 -11.96
CA GLY A 195 20.12 12.82 -11.54
C GLY A 195 21.07 13.26 -12.66
N ARG A 196 20.61 13.34 -13.92
CA ARG A 196 21.48 13.47 -15.10
C ARG A 196 22.09 14.84 -15.35
N ASP A 197 21.59 15.90 -14.73
CA ASP A 197 22.01 17.28 -15.05
C ASP A 197 22.54 18.06 -13.84
N GLY A 198 23.09 17.36 -12.84
CA GLY A 198 23.60 18.00 -11.61
C GLY A 198 22.50 18.56 -10.69
N GLY A 199 21.24 18.33 -11.03
CA GLY A 199 20.07 18.62 -10.20
C GLY A 199 19.85 17.57 -9.11
N GLU A 200 19.08 17.94 -8.09
CA GLU A 200 18.73 17.01 -7.01
C GLU A 200 17.71 15.98 -7.50
N SER A 201 18.11 14.71 -7.46
CA SER A 201 17.20 13.58 -7.69
C SER A 201 16.07 13.58 -6.64
N TRP A 202 14.93 12.95 -6.98
CA TRP A 202 13.85 12.73 -6.00
C TRP A 202 14.34 11.97 -4.76
N PHE A 203 15.41 11.18 -4.93
CA PHE A 203 16.08 10.48 -3.86
C PHE A 203 17.44 11.12 -3.58
N ASN A 204 17.68 11.41 -2.30
CA ASN A 204 18.94 11.95 -1.81
C ASN A 204 19.27 11.27 -0.48
N THR A 205 20.57 11.09 -0.19
CA THR A 205 21.04 10.61 1.12
C THR A 205 20.56 11.54 2.23
N ASN A 206 20.54 12.85 1.97
CA ASN A 206 19.91 13.82 2.83
C ASN A 206 18.41 13.90 2.51
N LEU A 207 17.58 13.30 3.37
CA LEU A 207 16.14 13.27 3.18
C LEU A 207 15.49 14.66 3.19
N ASN A 208 16.14 15.68 3.76
CA ASN A 208 15.61 17.05 3.74
C ASN A 208 15.77 17.73 2.36
N ARG A 209 16.63 17.19 1.49
CA ARG A 209 16.78 17.57 0.08
C ARG A 209 16.15 16.54 -0.88
N ALA A 210 15.64 15.43 -0.36
CA ALA A 210 14.93 14.45 -1.15
C ALA A 210 13.48 14.89 -1.36
N HIS A 211 12.91 14.56 -2.51
CA HIS A 211 11.50 14.78 -2.84
C HIS A 211 10.75 13.44 -2.92
N VAL A 212 10.70 12.75 -1.79
CA VAL A 212 10.00 11.47 -1.66
C VAL A 212 8.48 11.64 -1.79
N ASP A 213 7.97 12.84 -1.51
CA ASP A 213 6.59 13.25 -1.78
C ASP A 213 6.21 13.10 -3.26
N TYR A 214 7.10 13.45 -4.19
CA TYR A 214 6.86 13.25 -5.63
C TYR A 214 6.77 11.77 -5.99
N PHE A 215 7.61 10.93 -5.38
CA PHE A 215 7.55 9.50 -5.56
C PHE A 215 6.23 8.91 -5.05
N TYR A 216 5.75 9.35 -3.88
CA TYR A 216 4.44 8.92 -3.36
C TYR A 216 3.28 9.40 -4.24
N CYS A 217 3.31 10.63 -4.75
CA CYS A 217 2.34 11.10 -5.74
C CYS A 217 2.32 10.22 -6.99
N MET A 218 3.49 9.83 -7.51
CA MET A 218 3.59 8.92 -8.66
C MET A 218 2.98 7.53 -8.34
N LEU A 219 3.29 6.96 -7.18
CA LEU A 219 2.72 5.69 -6.74
C LEU A 219 1.20 5.77 -6.55
N ALA A 220 0.68 6.90 -6.06
CA ALA A 220 -0.75 7.15 -5.96
C ALA A 220 -1.41 7.11 -7.34
N ALA A 221 -0.80 7.76 -8.34
CA ALA A 221 -1.28 7.79 -9.72
C ALA A 221 -1.23 6.41 -10.39
N PHE A 222 -0.14 5.65 -10.21
CA PHE A 222 -0.03 4.28 -10.72
C PHE A 222 -1.08 3.35 -10.12
N THR A 223 -1.30 3.47 -8.81
CA THR A 223 -2.32 2.68 -8.11
C THR A 223 -3.72 3.05 -8.59
N ALA A 224 -4.00 4.34 -8.82
CA ALA A 224 -5.28 4.80 -9.36
C ALA A 224 -5.50 4.28 -10.79
N PHE A 225 -4.49 4.35 -11.65
CA PHE A 225 -4.55 3.77 -13.01
C PHE A 225 -4.80 2.26 -12.97
N ALA A 226 -4.08 1.54 -12.10
CA ALA A 226 -4.27 0.11 -11.89
C ALA A 226 -5.68 -0.22 -11.42
N PHE A 227 -6.28 0.60 -10.56
CA PHE A 227 -7.66 0.47 -10.13
C PHE A 227 -8.64 0.62 -11.30
N PHE A 228 -8.49 1.62 -12.17
CA PHE A 228 -9.37 1.78 -13.33
C PHE A 228 -9.24 0.61 -14.33
N ALA A 229 -8.01 0.15 -14.58
CA ALA A 229 -7.76 -1.05 -15.39
C ALA A 229 -8.40 -2.29 -14.74
N PHE A 230 -8.27 -2.45 -13.43
CA PHE A 230 -8.89 -3.53 -12.65
C PHE A 230 -10.42 -3.46 -12.71
N LEU A 231 -11.02 -2.28 -12.63
CA LEU A 231 -12.47 -2.10 -12.77
C LEU A 231 -12.96 -2.56 -14.14
N PHE A 232 -12.22 -2.25 -15.21
CA PHE A 232 -12.57 -2.72 -16.55
C PHE A 232 -12.46 -4.24 -16.66
N ILE A 233 -11.34 -4.81 -16.20
CA ILE A 233 -11.08 -6.25 -16.24
C ILE A 233 -12.07 -7.03 -15.37
N SER A 234 -12.38 -6.53 -14.16
CA SER A 234 -13.29 -7.19 -13.21
C SER A 234 -14.73 -7.26 -13.73
N LYS A 235 -15.18 -6.27 -14.52
CA LYS A 235 -16.49 -6.33 -15.19
C LYS A 235 -16.56 -7.43 -16.26
N LEU A 236 -15.44 -7.72 -16.91
CA LEU A 236 -15.33 -8.77 -17.93
C LEU A 236 -15.08 -10.15 -17.31
N TYR A 237 -14.68 -10.21 -16.04
CA TYR A 237 -14.32 -11.43 -15.36
C TYR A 237 -15.56 -12.24 -14.93
N VAL A 238 -15.65 -13.48 -15.42
CA VAL A 238 -16.70 -14.42 -15.02
C VAL A 238 -16.18 -15.33 -13.92
N TYR A 239 -16.78 -15.22 -12.73
CA TYR A 239 -16.49 -16.08 -11.59
C TYR A 239 -16.67 -17.55 -11.93
N ARG A 240 -15.74 -18.38 -11.45
CA ARG A 240 -15.89 -19.82 -11.50
C ARG A 240 -17.04 -20.22 -10.57
N ARG A 241 -18.05 -20.91 -11.12
CA ARG A 241 -19.05 -21.61 -10.31
C ARG A 241 -18.40 -22.86 -9.73
N VAL A 242 -18.18 -22.86 -8.42
CA VAL A 242 -17.97 -24.10 -7.68
C VAL A 242 -19.35 -24.73 -7.57
N ASN A 243 -19.58 -25.87 -8.23
CA ASN A 243 -20.79 -26.64 -8.00
C ASN A 243 -20.78 -27.00 -6.50
N GLN A 244 -21.68 -26.40 -5.74
CA GLN A 244 -21.98 -26.87 -4.40
C GLN A 244 -22.59 -28.25 -4.57
N VAL A 245 -21.83 -29.26 -4.16
CA VAL A 245 -22.35 -30.62 -3.93
C VAL A 245 -23.12 -30.59 -2.63
#